data_AF-A0A532DJL5-F1
#
_entry.id   AF-A0A532DJL5-F1
#
_cell.length_a   1.000
_cell.length_b   1.000
_cell.length_c   1.000
_cell.angle_alpha   90.00
_cell.angle_beta   90.00
_cell.angle_gamma   90.00
#
_symmetry.space_group_name_H-M   'P 1'
#
loop_
_entity.id
_entity.type
_entity.pdbx_description
1 polymer ?
#
loop_
_entity_poly.entity_id
_entity_poly.type
_entity_poly.pdbx_seq_one_letter_code
_entity_poly.pdbx_strand_id
1 'polypeptide(L)' 'GVGKDGTADLDRPFHEAVEDHKKRIIRQALARAGGSRTRAAQVLGLQRTYLARLIKHMGLKSAE' A
#
# COMPACT_ATOMS: atom_id res chain seq x y z
N GLY A 1 -13.30 -15.07 6.05
CA GLY A 1 -14.29 -14.09 5.55
C GLY A 1 -13.70 -13.41 4.33
N VAL A 2 -14.28 -13.63 3.16
CA VAL A 2 -13.83 -13.07 1.88
C VAL A 2 -14.20 -11.57 1.83
N GLY A 3 -13.25 -10.74 1.41
CA GLY A 3 -13.29 -9.28 1.51
C GLY A 3 -14.48 -8.62 0.80
N LYS A 4 -15.14 -7.71 1.52
CA LYS A 4 -16.22 -6.84 1.03
C LYS A 4 -15.70 -5.51 0.45
N ASP A 5 -14.41 -5.37 0.18
CA ASP A 5 -13.80 -4.12 -0.30
C ASP A 5 -13.90 -3.94 -1.83
N GLY A 6 -14.09 -5.01 -2.60
CA GLY A 6 -14.05 -4.94 -4.07
C GLY A 6 -15.20 -4.17 -4.71
N THR A 7 -16.39 -4.21 -4.10
CA THR A 7 -17.59 -3.54 -4.63
C THR A 7 -17.68 -2.07 -4.25
N ALA A 8 -17.05 -1.65 -3.14
CA ALA A 8 -17.03 -0.25 -2.70
C ALA A 8 -16.04 0.62 -3.51
N ASP A 9 -15.12 -0.01 -4.23
CA ASP A 9 -14.11 0.67 -5.06
C ASP A 9 -14.67 1.09 -6.43
N LEU A 10 -15.74 0.43 -6.91
CA LEU A 10 -16.37 0.69 -8.21
C LEU A 10 -17.22 1.97 -8.23
N ASP A 11 -17.60 2.49 -7.06
CA ASP A 11 -18.39 3.73 -6.91
C ASP A 11 -17.51 4.98 -6.96
N ARG A 12 -16.18 4.81 -6.85
CA ARG A 12 -15.19 5.89 -6.87
C ARG A 12 -14.53 6.03 -8.23
N PRO A 13 -14.07 7.23 -8.62
CA PRO A 13 -13.32 7.39 -9.86
C PRO A 13 -12.14 6.43 -9.89
N PHE A 14 -11.97 5.70 -11.00
CA PHE A 14 -11.00 4.60 -11.17
C PHE A 14 -9.61 4.91 -10.61
N HIS A 15 -9.11 6.12 -10.82
CA HIS A 15 -7.80 6.54 -10.32
C HIS A 15 -7.72 6.57 -8.79
N GLU A 16 -8.78 6.99 -8.11
CA GLU A 16 -8.87 7.04 -6.64
C GLU A 16 -8.96 5.64 -6.04
N ALA A 17 -9.79 4.79 -6.63
CA ALA A 17 -9.95 3.37 -6.28
C ALA A 17 -8.60 2.63 -6.36
N VAL A 18 -7.90 2.77 -7.48
CA VAL A 18 -6.55 2.22 -7.69
C VAL A 18 -5.53 2.80 -6.70
N GLU A 19 -5.58 4.10 -6.43
CA GLU A 19 -4.71 4.77 -5.45
C GLU A 19 -4.93 4.23 -4.03
N ASP A 20 -6.18 4.08 -3.60
CA ASP A 20 -6.51 3.55 -2.27
C ASP A 20 -6.07 2.09 -2.12
N HIS A 21 -6.33 1.27 -3.13
CA HIS A 21 -5.89 -0.12 -3.15
C HIS A 21 -4.37 -0.22 -3.00
N LYS A 22 -3.60 0.57 -3.78
CA LYS A 22 -2.14 0.63 -3.68
C LYS A 22 -1.69 1.02 -2.28
N LYS A 23 -2.31 2.05 -1.70
CA LYS A 23 -2.01 2.51 -0.33
C LYS A 23 -2.26 1.40 0.70
N ARG A 24 -3.37 0.66 0.58
CA ARG A 24 -3.70 -0.47 1.48
C ARG A 24 -2.66 -1.59 1.40
N ILE A 25 -2.24 -1.99 0.20
CA ILE A 25 -1.20 -3.03 0.02
C ILE A 25 0.13 -2.60 0.65
N ILE A 26 0.54 -1.34 0.43
CA ILE A 26 1.78 -0.81 1.02
C ILE A 26 1.71 -0.79 2.55
N ARG A 27 0.59 -0.35 3.14
CA ARG A 27 0.38 -0.35 4.59
C ARG A 27 0.43 -1.76 5.18
N GLN A 28 -0.22 -2.73 4.52
CA GLN A 28 -0.21 -4.13 4.96
C GLN A 28 1.21 -4.72 4.91
N ALA A 29 1.99 -4.42 3.88
CA ALA A 29 3.38 -4.85 3.79
C ALA A 29 4.26 -4.22 4.87
N LEU A 30 4.08 -2.93 5.16
CA LEU A 30 4.78 -2.23 6.25
C LEU A 30 4.44 -2.84 7.61
N ALA A 31 3.16 -3.13 7.87
CA ALA A 31 2.72 -3.77 9.11
C ALA A 31 3.32 -5.17 9.26
N ARG A 32 3.26 -6.01 8.21
CA ARG A 32 3.88 -7.36 8.19
C ARG A 32 5.40 -7.31 8.39
N ALA A 33 6.04 -6.24 7.94
CA ALA A 33 7.47 -6.01 8.07
C ALA A 33 7.90 -5.37 9.40
N GLY A 34 6.97 -5.10 10.33
CA GLY A 34 7.25 -4.41 11.59
C GLY A 34 7.80 -2.99 11.37
N GLY A 35 7.27 -2.27 10.38
CA GLY A 35 7.72 -0.90 10.02
C GLY A 35 9.01 -0.84 9.20
N SER A 36 9.70 -1.98 8.99
CA SER A 36 10.92 -2.01 8.19
C SER A 36 10.62 -1.85 6.69
N ARG A 37 10.91 -0.66 6.15
CA ARG A 37 10.76 -0.35 4.71
C ARG A 37 11.53 -1.31 3.80
N THR A 38 12.70 -1.79 4.23
CA THR A 38 13.49 -2.76 3.46
C THR A 38 12.79 -4.11 3.37
N ARG A 39 12.28 -4.64 4.50
CA ARG A 39 11.53 -5.89 4.50
C ARG A 39 10.19 -5.76 3.78
N ALA A 40 9.50 -4.62 3.93
CA ALA A 40 8.25 -4.37 3.20
C ALA A 40 8.45 -4.37 1.68
N ALA A 41 9.57 -3.79 1.20
CA ALA A 41 9.92 -3.83 -0.22
C ALA A 41 10.16 -5.27 -0.71
N GLN A 42 10.86 -6.09 0.10
CA GLN A 42 11.06 -7.51 -0.20
C GLN A 42 9.73 -8.28 -0.26
N VAL A 43 8.83 -8.05 0.71
CA VAL A 43 7.49 -8.68 0.75
C VAL A 43 6.67 -8.33 -0.49
N LEU A 44 6.80 -7.09 -0.99
CA LEU A 44 6.09 -6.63 -2.18
C LEU A 44 6.81 -6.99 -3.49
N GLY A 45 8.01 -7.58 -3.45
CA GLY A 45 8.82 -7.82 -4.65
C GLY A 45 9.28 -6.52 -5.34
N LEU A 46 9.37 -5.42 -4.60
CA LEU A 46 9.74 -4.10 -5.11
C LEU A 46 11.18 -3.75 -4.74
N GLN A 47 11.79 -2.88 -5.55
CA GLN A 47 13.02 -2.22 -5.15
C GLN A 47 12.75 -1.26 -3.98
N ARG A 48 13.61 -1.25 -2.96
CA ARG A 48 13.49 -0.36 -1.78
C ARG A 48 13.31 1.11 -2.16
N THR A 49 14.09 1.60 -3.13
CA THR A 49 14.02 3.00 -3.59
C THR A 49 12.67 3.31 -4.23
N TYR A 50 12.12 2.37 -4.99
CA TYR A 50 10.80 2.53 -5.60
C TYR A 50 9.70 2.56 -4.53
N LEU A 51 9.75 1.68 -3.54
CA LEU A 51 8.81 1.72 -2.41
C LEU A 51 8.90 3.06 -1.65
N ALA A 52 10.10 3.58 -1.41
CA ALA A 52 10.28 4.87 -0.74
C ALA A 52 9.66 6.03 -1.55
N ARG A 53 9.77 6.00 -2.88
CA ARG A 53 9.11 6.97 -3.76
C ARG A 53 7.60 6.85 -3.71
N LEU A 54 7.05 5.64 -3.74
CA LEU A 54 5.61 5.39 -3.61
C LEU A 54 5.07 5.92 -2.28
N ILE A 55 5.73 5.61 -1.16
CA ILE A 55 5.34 6.09 0.18
C ILE A 55 5.30 7.62 0.22
N LYS A 56 6.33 8.29 -0.32
CA LYS A 56 6.39 9.76 -0.39
C LYS A 56 5.30 10.35 -1.28
N HIS A 57 5.10 9.78 -2.47
CA HIS A 57 4.10 10.25 -3.43
C HIS A 57 2.68 10.11 -2.89
N MET A 58 2.40 9.04 -2.16
CA MET A 58 1.07 8.75 -1.61
C MET A 58 0.83 9.37 -0.22
N GLY A 59 1.80 10.11 0.33
CA GLY A 59 1.68 10.71 1.66
C GLY A 59 1.56 9.69 2.80
N LEU A 60 2.07 8.48 2.62
CA LEU A 60 1.98 7.41 3.61
C LEU A 60 3.02 7.62 4.72
N LYS A 61 2.59 7.65 5.98
CA LYS A 61 3.50 7.61 7.13
C LYS A 61 3.86 6.16 7.43
N SER A 62 5.12 5.92 7.78
CA SER A 62 5.53 4.63 8.34
C SER A 62 4.76 4.47 9.66
N ALA A 63 4.10 3.33 9.85
CA ALA A 63 3.15 3.10 10.94
C ALA A 63 3.61 3.69 12.28
N GLU A 64 2.74 4.51 12.88
CA GLU A 64 2.70 4.71 14.34
C GLU A 64 2.25 3.41 15.02
#